data_AF-A0A553ZSN7-F1
#
_entry.id   AF-A0A553ZSN7-F1
#
_cell.length_a   1.000
_cell.length_b   1.000
_cell.length_c   1.000
_cell.angle_alpha   90.00
_cell.angle_beta   90.00
_cell.angle_gamma   90.00
#
_symmetry.space_group_name_H-M   'P 1'
#
loop_
_entity.id
_entity.type
_entity.pdbx_description
1 polymer ?
#
loop_
_entity_poly.entity_id
_entity_poly.type
_entity_poly.pdbx_seq_one_letter_code
_entity_poly.pdbx_strand_id
1 'polypeptide(L)'
;EIRGAGELLGEEQSGSMETIGFSLYMELLENAVDALKAGREPSLEDLTSHQTEVELRMPSLLPDDFIPDVNTRLSFYKRIASAKTENELEEIKVE
;
A
#
# COMPACT_ATOMS: atom_id res chain seq x y z
N GLU A 1 -29.56 -13.82 -1.81
CA GLU A 1 -29.89 -14.82 -2.85
C GLU A 1 -29.73 -14.10 -4.18
N ILE A 2 -28.68 -14.36 -4.97
CA ILE A 2 -28.37 -15.55 -5.77
C ILE A 2 -26.85 -15.80 -5.56
N ARG A 3 -26.34 -16.68 -4.69
CA ARG A 3 -26.43 -18.16 -4.64
C ARG A 3 -26.36 -18.78 -6.04
N GLY A 4 -25.15 -19.08 -6.51
CA GLY A 4 -24.98 -19.97 -7.66
C GLY A 4 -23.81 -19.71 -8.62
N ALA A 5 -22.61 -19.35 -8.13
CA ALA A 5 -21.40 -19.38 -8.96
C ALA A 5 -20.12 -19.72 -8.16
N GLY A 6 -20.28 -20.31 -6.97
CA GLY A 6 -19.19 -20.71 -6.07
C GLY A 6 -18.78 -22.17 -6.22
N GLU A 7 -18.80 -22.75 -7.42
CA GLU A 7 -18.41 -24.16 -7.59
C GLU A 7 -17.19 -24.38 -8.49
N LEU A 8 -16.45 -23.34 -8.89
CA LEU A 8 -15.25 -23.55 -9.72
C LEU A 8 -13.98 -22.78 -9.35
N LEU A 9 -14.00 -21.77 -8.47
CA LEU A 9 -12.78 -21.04 -8.09
C LEU A 9 -12.87 -20.62 -6.61
N GLY A 10 -11.88 -21.04 -5.82
CA GLY A 10 -11.87 -20.97 -4.35
C GLY A 10 -12.10 -19.57 -3.77
N GLU A 11 -12.93 -19.52 -2.72
CA GLU A 11 -13.44 -18.31 -2.04
C GLU A 11 -12.36 -17.43 -1.36
N GLU A 12 -11.11 -17.86 -1.23
CA GLU A 12 -10.08 -17.07 -0.52
C GLU A 12 -9.38 -15.99 -1.36
N GLN A 13 -9.58 -15.96 -2.68
CA GLN A 13 -8.88 -15.02 -3.58
C GLN A 13 -9.76 -13.86 -4.10
N SER A 14 -11.07 -14.02 -4.13
CA SER A 14 -12.00 -13.00 -4.67
C SER A 14 -12.13 -11.77 -3.77
N GLY A 15 -12.16 -11.95 -2.44
CA GLY A 15 -12.25 -10.85 -1.48
C GLY A 15 -11.03 -9.91 -1.51
N SER A 16 -9.84 -10.43 -1.81
CA SER A 16 -8.62 -9.62 -1.91
C SER A 16 -8.63 -8.73 -3.16
N MET A 17 -9.16 -9.22 -4.29
CA MET A 17 -9.26 -8.41 -5.52
C MET A 17 -10.29 -7.28 -5.39
N GLU A 18 -11.43 -7.54 -4.75
CA GLU A 18 -12.45 -6.51 -4.48
C GLU A 18 -11.93 -5.43 -3.51
N THR A 19 -11.20 -5.85 -2.46
CA THR A 19 -10.65 -4.95 -1.44
C THR A 19 -9.54 -4.03 -2.01
N ILE A 20 -8.64 -4.56 -2.84
CA ILE A 20 -7.59 -3.75 -3.49
C ILE A 20 -8.22 -2.71 -4.42
N GLY A 21 -9.25 -3.09 -5.18
CA GLY A 21 -9.96 -2.18 -6.07
C GLY A 21 -10.66 -1.04 -5.33
N PHE A 22 -11.26 -1.33 -4.18
CA PHE A 22 -11.90 -0.31 -3.34
C PHE A 22 -10.90 0.65 -2.69
N SER A 23 -9.78 0.15 -2.19
CA SER A 23 -8.73 0.99 -1.60
C SER A 23 -8.14 1.94 -2.63
N LEU A 24 -7.83 1.44 -3.83
CA LEU A 24 -7.31 2.25 -4.92
C LEU A 24 -8.34 3.30 -5.37
N TYR A 25 -9.62 2.93 -5.46
CA TYR A 25 -10.70 3.87 -5.79
C TYR A 25 -10.78 5.02 -4.78
N MET A 26 -10.67 4.72 -3.48
CA MET A 26 -10.69 5.74 -2.43
C MET A 26 -9.47 6.66 -2.50
N GLU A 27 -8.28 6.12 -2.77
CA GLU A 27 -7.05 6.91 -2.96
C GLU A 27 -7.15 7.85 -4.16
N LEU A 28 -7.65 7.35 -5.30
CA LEU A 28 -7.89 8.17 -6.49
C LEU A 28 -8.92 9.29 -6.23
N LEU A 29 -9.97 8.98 -5.46
CA LEU A 29 -11.00 9.95 -5.10
C LEU A 29 -10.46 11.05 -4.17
N GLU A 30 -9.68 10.68 -3.16
CA GLU A 30 -9.03 11.64 -2.23
C GLU A 30 -8.11 12.58 -3.00
N ASN A 31 -7.24 12.03 -3.85
CA ASN A 31 -6.33 12.81 -4.68
C ASN A 31 -7.06 13.76 -5.65
N ALA A 32 -8.15 13.31 -6.28
CA ALA A 32 -8.96 14.14 -7.15
C ALA A 32 -9.63 15.30 -6.39
N VAL A 33 -10.13 15.05 -5.19
CA VAL A 33 -10.72 16.09 -4.33
C VAL A 33 -9.67 17.13 -3.92
N ASP A 34 -8.46 16.72 -3.56
CA ASP A 34 -7.41 17.63 -3.15
C ASP A 34 -6.84 18.46 -4.31
N ALA A 35 -6.74 17.88 -5.51
CA ALA A 35 -6.41 18.61 -6.72
C ALA A 35 -7.44 19.72 -7.02
N LEU A 36 -8.74 19.39 -6.92
CA LEU A 36 -9.83 20.35 -7.13
C LEU A 36 -9.82 21.47 -6.07
N LYS A 37 -9.59 21.15 -4.80
CA LYS A 37 -9.42 22.17 -3.73
C LYS A 37 -8.23 23.10 -4.02
N ALA A 38 -7.17 22.58 -4.62
CA ALA A 38 -5.99 23.36 -5.03
C ALA A 38 -6.18 24.13 -6.35
N GLY A 39 -7.37 24.10 -6.96
CA GLY A 39 -7.65 24.77 -8.24
C GLY A 39 -6.97 24.14 -9.45
N ARG A 40 -6.54 22.88 -9.33
CA ARG A 40 -5.89 22.12 -10.41
C ARG A 40 -6.89 21.11 -10.97
N GLU A 41 -6.79 20.86 -12.27
CA GLU A 41 -7.53 19.77 -12.91
C GLU A 41 -6.74 18.47 -12.68
N PRO A 42 -7.30 17.45 -12.00
CA PRO A 42 -6.57 16.22 -11.71
C PRO A 42 -6.27 15.45 -13.01
N SER A 43 -5.00 15.20 -13.30
CA SER A 43 -4.59 14.33 -14.40
C SER A 43 -4.38 12.89 -13.90
N LEU A 44 -4.62 11.90 -14.78
CA LEU A 44 -4.32 10.49 -14.48
C LEU A 44 -2.82 10.26 -14.18
N GLU A 45 -1.95 11.11 -14.71
CA GLU A 45 -0.52 11.09 -14.43
C GLU A 45 -0.22 11.52 -13.00
N ASP A 46 -0.83 12.61 -12.50
CA ASP A 46 -0.67 13.05 -11.11
C ASP A 46 -1.18 12.00 -10.11
N LEU A 47 -2.21 11.25 -10.50
CA LEU A 47 -2.82 10.19 -9.70
C LEU A 47 -1.95 8.93 -9.58
N THR A 48 -0.97 8.76 -10.47
CA THR A 48 -0.10 7.56 -10.53
C THR A 48 1.38 7.88 -10.33
N SER A 49 1.78 9.16 -10.37
CA SER A 49 3.18 9.63 -10.33
C SER A 49 3.86 9.56 -8.95
N HIS A 50 3.22 9.01 -7.92
CA HIS A 50 3.73 9.05 -6.54
C HIS A 50 4.79 7.98 -6.23
N GLN A 51 5.21 7.19 -7.22
CA GLN A 51 6.20 6.12 -7.03
C GLN A 51 7.60 6.62 -7.39
N THR A 52 8.36 7.06 -6.37
CA THR A 52 9.80 7.31 -6.52
C THR A 52 10.54 5.99 -6.35
N GLU A 53 11.29 5.57 -7.36
CA GLU A 53 12.15 4.39 -7.28
C GLU A 53 13.55 4.78 -6.78
N VAL A 54 14.06 4.05 -5.78
CA VAL A 54 15.38 4.27 -5.19
C VAL A 54 16.19 2.98 -5.26
N GLU A 55 17.15 2.90 -6.18
CA GLU A 55 18.01 1.72 -6.39
C GLU A 55 19.46 2.06 -6.04
N LEU A 56 19.96 1.49 -4.94
CA LEU A 56 21.29 1.76 -4.38
C LEU A 56 22.29 0.62 -4.61
N ARG A 57 21.90 -0.48 -5.29
CA ARG A 57 22.72 -1.67 -5.54
C ARG A 57 23.31 -2.26 -4.25
N MET A 58 22.57 -2.20 -3.16
CA MET A 58 22.95 -2.75 -1.87
C MET A 58 21.79 -3.52 -1.23
N PRO A 59 22.06 -4.50 -0.36
CA PRO A 59 21.02 -5.15 0.41
C PRO A 59 20.29 -4.12 1.30
N SER A 60 18.99 -3.97 1.09
CA SER A 60 18.13 -3.09 1.89
C SER A 60 16.89 -3.86 2.32
N LEU A 61 17.07 -4.74 3.32
CA LEU A 61 16.03 -5.62 3.84
C LEU A 61 16.23 -5.82 5.35
N LEU A 62 15.15 -6.16 6.05
CA LEU A 62 15.19 -6.65 7.43
C LEU A 62 15.72 -8.09 7.43
N PRO A 63 16.88 -8.36 8.05
CA PRO A 63 17.45 -9.69 8.09
C PRO A 63 16.58 -10.69 8.87
N ASP A 64 16.62 -11.96 8.47
CA ASP A 64 15.88 -13.05 9.10
C ASP A 64 16.48 -13.47 10.46
N ASP A 65 17.78 -13.25 10.66
CA ASP A 65 18.45 -13.42 11.96
C ASP A 65 18.13 -12.30 12.96
N PHE A 66 17.70 -11.12 12.47
CA PHE A 66 17.26 -10.01 13.31
C PHE A 66 15.77 -10.13 13.70
N ILE A 67 14.89 -10.39 12.73
CA ILE A 67 13.46 -10.65 12.98
C ILE A 67 13.09 -11.99 12.33
N PRO A 68 13.06 -13.11 13.08
CA PRO A 68 12.77 -14.42 12.51
C PRO A 68 11.32 -14.58 12.04
N ASP A 69 10.36 -13.98 12.78
CA ASP A 69 8.94 -14.10 12.46
C ASP A 69 8.56 -13.30 11.21
N VAL A 70 8.04 -14.02 10.21
CA VAL A 70 7.72 -13.46 8.88
C VAL A 70 6.58 -12.45 8.96
N ASN A 71 5.55 -12.71 9.78
CA ASN A 71 4.40 -11.82 9.90
C ASN A 71 4.80 -10.48 10.53
N THR A 72 5.63 -10.52 11.56
CA THR A 72 6.21 -9.34 12.20
C THR A 72 7.05 -8.55 11.20
N ARG A 73 7.93 -9.22 10.44
CA ARG A 73 8.75 -8.57 9.41
C ARG A 73 7.91 -7.90 8.31
N LEU A 74 6.83 -8.56 7.87
CA LEU A 74 5.89 -7.98 6.90
C LEU A 74 5.14 -6.77 7.47
N SER A 75 4.78 -6.82 8.76
CA SER A 75 4.17 -5.69 9.47
C SER A 75 5.10 -4.47 9.48
N PHE A 76 6.39 -4.67 9.81
CA PHE A 76 7.39 -3.61 9.76
C PHE A 76 7.57 -3.04 8.35
N TYR A 77 7.67 -3.88 7.31
CA TYR A 77 7.73 -3.38 5.93
C TYR A 77 6.54 -2.50 5.56
N LYS A 78 5.32 -2.90 5.94
CA LYS A 78 4.12 -2.09 5.70
C LYS A 78 4.19 -0.75 6.43
N ARG A 79 4.58 -0.76 7.71
CA ARG A 79 4.70 0.47 8.52
C ARG A 79 5.73 1.43 7.91
N ILE A 80 6.92 0.94 7.56
CA ILE A 80 7.99 1.72 6.93
C ILE A 80 7.51 2.30 5.60
N ALA A 81 6.88 1.50 4.74
CA ALA A 81 6.39 1.95 3.43
C ALA A 81 5.24 2.97 3.53
N SER A 82 4.48 2.95 4.63
CA SER A 82 3.35 3.85 4.86
C SER A 82 3.70 5.15 5.61
N ALA A 83 4.91 5.26 6.16
CA ALA A 83 5.34 6.43 6.91
C ALA A 83 5.45 7.65 5.99
N LYS A 84 4.84 8.77 6.40
CA LYS A 84 4.81 10.02 5.64
C LYS A 84 5.79 11.06 6.17
N THR A 85 6.30 10.86 7.39
CA THR A 85 7.20 11.80 8.06
C THR A 85 8.46 11.12 8.58
N GLU A 86 9.55 11.89 8.69
CA GLU A 86 10.81 11.43 9.27
C GLU A 86 10.65 11.00 10.74
N ASN A 87 9.79 11.68 11.50
CA ASN A 87 9.50 11.32 12.89
C ASN A 87 8.84 9.93 13.00
N GLU A 88 7.88 9.60 12.13
CA GLU A 88 7.25 8.27 12.12
C GLU A 88 8.29 7.18 11.81
N LEU A 89 9.26 7.46 10.94
CA LEU A 89 10.36 6.53 10.66
C LEU A 89 11.31 6.37 11.86
N GLU A 90 11.64 7.45 12.57
CA GLU A 90 12.46 7.39 13.78
C GLU A 90 11.74 6.65 14.91
N GLU A 91 10.43 6.82 15.08
CA GLU A 91 9.63 6.04 16.04
C GLU A 91 9.70 4.54 15.73
N ILE A 92 9.56 4.15 14.47
CA ILE A 92 9.69 2.73 14.04
C ILE A 92 11.09 2.18 14.30
N LYS A 93 12.12 3.03 14.21
CA LYS A 93 13.53 2.63 14.41
C LYS A 93 13.91 2.48 15.88
N VAL A 94 13.23 3.18 16.79
CA VAL A 94 13.47 3.13 18.25
C VAL A 94 12.79 1.92 18.90
N GLU A 95 11.68 1.46 18.32
CA GLU A 95 10.94 0.25 18.75
C GLU A 95 11.77 -1.04 18.63
#